data_AF-I0H6N2-F1
#
_entry.id   AF-I0H6N2-F1
#
_cell.length_a   1.000
_cell.length_b   1.000
_cell.length_c   1.000
_cell.angle_alpha   90.00
_cell.angle_beta   90.00
_cell.angle_gamma   90.00
#
_symmetry.space_group_name_H-M   'P 1'
#
loop_
_entity.id
_entity.type
_entity.pdbx_description
1 polymer ?
#
loop_
_entity_poly.entity_id
_entity_poly.type
_entity_poly.pdbx_seq_one_letter_code
_entity_poly.pdbx_strand_id
1 'polypeptide(L)'
;MWTQWTLLATCLIGSLGVLLLAAIRAGDPGALLAPGLDRLGDPKDSLPDSFLAWIFVPGMFVSYFVYAFGFVTVFFGLGMLMHTWQVGDRATFRRLLRSTAAWVALTAAALTPFGGTLHSWLLD
;
A
#
# COMPACT_ATOMS: atom_id res chain seq x y z
N MET A 1 10.91 -9.85 -9.08
CA MET A 1 11.11 -9.86 -7.61
C MET A 1 11.40 -8.45 -7.09
N TRP A 2 12.47 -7.78 -7.51
CA TRP A 2 12.75 -6.38 -7.12
C TRP A 2 11.57 -5.44 -7.39
N THR A 3 10.93 -5.55 -8.56
CA THR A 3 9.78 -4.73 -8.94
C THR A 3 8.56 -4.87 -8.02
N GLN A 4 8.33 -6.07 -7.45
CA GLN A 4 7.23 -6.28 -6.51
C GLN A 4 7.52 -5.65 -5.16
N TRP A 5 8.77 -5.72 -4.69
CA TRP A 5 9.18 -5.10 -3.44
C TRP A 5 9.21 -3.58 -3.56
N THR A 6 9.64 -3.03 -4.69
CA THR A 6 9.58 -1.58 -4.94
C THR A 6 8.15 -1.10 -4.99
N LEU A 7 7.24 -1.79 -5.69
CA LEU A 7 5.82 -1.43 -5.71
C LEU A 7 5.20 -1.47 -4.31
N LEU A 8 5.48 -2.51 -3.54
CA LEU A 8 4.95 -2.68 -2.18
C LEU A 8 5.47 -1.57 -1.25
N ALA A 9 6.76 -1.25 -1.34
CA ALA A 9 7.37 -0.14 -0.61
C ALA A 9 6.77 1.21 -1.04
N THR A 10 6.59 1.44 -2.34
CA THR A 10 5.98 2.67 -2.87
C THR A 10 4.53 2.82 -2.41
N CYS A 11 3.73 1.75 -2.41
CA CYS A 11 2.37 1.77 -1.85
C CYS A 11 2.40 2.14 -0.37
N LEU A 12 3.21 1.45 0.44
CA LEU A 12 3.29 1.71 1.89
C LEU A 12 3.77 3.12 2.19
N ILE A 13 4.81 3.60 1.50
CA ILE A 13 5.35 4.94 1.70
C ILE A 13 4.35 5.99 1.22
N GLY A 14 3.67 5.75 0.09
CA GLY A 14 2.63 6.64 -0.42
C GLY A 14 1.45 6.76 0.54
N SER A 15 0.90 5.63 1.00
CA SER A 15 -0.28 5.62 1.86
C SER A 15 0.03 6.02 3.31
N LEU A 16 1.00 5.37 3.96
CA LEU A 16 1.34 5.66 5.36
C LEU A 16 2.15 6.93 5.51
N GLY A 17 3.01 7.26 4.55
CA GLY A 17 3.82 8.47 4.60
C GLY A 17 2.96 9.73 4.51
N VAL A 18 1.98 9.76 3.59
CA VAL A 18 1.04 10.87 3.47
C VAL A 18 0.13 10.96 4.70
N LEU A 19 -0.36 9.82 5.20
CA LEU A 19 -1.14 9.78 6.44
C LEU A 19 -0.36 10.32 7.65
N LEU A 20 0.90 9.93 7.80
CA LEU A 20 1.77 10.40 8.88
C LEU A 20 2.02 11.91 8.76
N LEU A 21 2.27 12.40 7.56
CA LEU A 21 2.45 13.83 7.30
C LEU A 21 1.20 14.63 7.65
N ALA A 22 0.04 14.16 7.22
CA ALA A 22 -1.25 14.77 7.49
C ALA A 22 -1.53 14.81 9.00
N ALA A 23 -1.30 13.71 9.72
CA ALA A 23 -1.48 13.65 11.18
C ALA A 23 -0.53 14.59 11.93
N ILE A 24 0.74 14.68 11.52
CA ILE A 24 1.71 15.62 12.11
C ILE A 24 1.29 17.08 11.86
N ARG A 25 0.84 17.39 10.63
CA ARG A 25 0.44 18.75 10.25
C ARG A 25 -0.87 19.18 10.91
N ALA A 26 -1.83 18.27 11.04
CA ALA A 26 -3.09 18.49 11.73
C ALA A 26 -2.95 18.48 13.27
N GLY A 27 -1.82 17.98 13.80
CA GLY A 27 -1.59 17.86 15.24
C GLY A 27 -2.48 16.81 15.93
N ASP A 28 -3.14 15.93 15.15
CA ASP A 28 -4.04 14.88 15.65
C ASP A 28 -3.44 13.49 15.40
N PRO A 29 -2.64 12.94 16.34
CA PRO A 29 -2.12 11.58 16.22
C PRO A 29 -3.24 10.52 16.27
N GLY A 30 -4.44 10.86 16.76
CA GLY A 30 -5.61 9.99 16.75
C GLY A 30 -6.15 9.75 15.33
N ALA A 31 -5.85 10.64 14.39
CA ALA A 31 -6.19 10.48 12.98
C ALA A 31 -5.42 9.34 12.29
N LEU A 32 -4.32 8.85 12.90
CA LEU A 32 -3.63 7.63 12.43
C LEU A 32 -4.48 6.37 12.54
N LEU A 33 -5.46 6.35 13.45
CA LEU A 33 -6.36 5.21 13.67
C LEU A 33 -7.74 5.42 13.04
N ALA A 34 -8.08 6.67 12.71
CA ALA A 34 -9.33 7.06 12.08
C ALA A 34 -9.07 8.20 11.07
N PRO A 35 -8.48 7.89 9.90
CA PRO A 35 -8.28 8.86 8.83
C PRO A 35 -9.63 9.35 8.32
N GLY A 36 -9.72 10.61 7.93
CA GLY A 36 -10.94 11.17 7.39
C GLY A 36 -10.77 12.62 6.98
N LEU A 37 -11.50 13.03 5.94
CA LEU A 37 -11.42 14.36 5.36
C LEU A 37 -11.78 15.45 6.39
N ASP A 38 -12.78 15.18 7.24
CA ASP A 38 -13.22 16.09 8.32
C ASP A 38 -12.13 16.35 9.37
N ARG A 39 -11.12 15.47 9.49
CA ARG A 39 -10.04 15.58 10.47
C ARG A 39 -8.70 16.00 9.87
N LEU A 40 -8.37 15.47 8.70
CA LEU A 40 -7.06 15.64 8.06
C LEU A 40 -7.07 16.60 6.87
N GLY A 41 -8.25 17.00 6.36
CA GLY A 41 -8.38 17.78 5.13
C GLY A 41 -8.05 16.98 3.88
N ASP A 42 -7.75 17.66 2.77
CA ASP A 42 -7.36 17.02 1.51
C ASP A 42 -5.94 16.38 1.66
N PRO A 43 -5.76 15.11 1.27
CA PRO A 43 -4.44 14.47 1.27
C PRO A 43 -3.37 15.26 0.50
N LYS A 44 -3.79 15.97 -0.56
CA LYS A 44 -2.89 16.77 -1.42
C LYS A 44 -2.44 18.04 -0.69
N ASP A 45 -3.32 18.66 0.07
CA ASP A 45 -3.03 19.84 0.87
C ASP A 45 -2.08 19.53 2.05
N SER A 46 -2.03 18.27 2.47
CA SER A 46 -1.16 17.78 3.54
C SER A 46 0.33 17.86 3.16
N LEU A 47 0.64 17.81 1.87
CA LEU A 47 2.00 17.80 1.35
C LEU A 47 2.69 19.17 1.55
N PRO A 48 3.98 19.20 1.95
CA PRO A 48 4.73 20.44 2.06
C PRO A 48 4.99 21.01 0.66
N ASP A 49 4.98 22.33 0.55
CA ASP A 49 5.21 23.05 -0.70
C ASP A 49 6.70 23.04 -1.07
N SER A 50 7.20 21.84 -1.37
CA SER A 50 8.61 21.54 -1.61
C SER A 50 8.74 20.50 -2.70
N PHE A 51 9.83 20.55 -3.48
CA PHE A 51 10.10 19.58 -4.55
C PHE A 51 10.16 18.13 -4.04
N LEU A 52 10.45 17.92 -2.75
CA LEU A 52 10.48 16.58 -2.14
C LEU A 52 9.07 15.98 -2.00
N ALA A 53 8.02 16.79 -1.88
CA ALA A 53 6.64 16.29 -1.82
C ALA A 53 6.18 15.61 -3.12
N TRP A 54 6.77 15.99 -4.25
CA TRP A 54 6.49 15.36 -5.55
C TRP A 54 6.84 13.88 -5.59
N ILE A 55 7.68 13.39 -4.68
CA ILE A 55 8.01 11.95 -4.57
C ILE A 55 6.81 11.14 -4.03
N PHE A 56 5.93 11.76 -3.25
CA PHE A 56 4.75 11.10 -2.67
C PHE A 56 3.57 11.02 -3.66
N VAL A 57 3.51 11.91 -4.65
CA VAL A 57 2.42 11.94 -5.65
C VAL A 57 2.34 10.63 -6.46
N PRO A 58 3.45 10.09 -7.02
CA PRO A 58 3.43 8.77 -7.64
C PRO A 58 3.03 7.67 -6.65
N GLY A 59 3.43 7.78 -5.39
CA GLY A 59 3.09 6.81 -4.33
C GLY A 59 1.59 6.78 -4.04
N MET A 60 0.94 7.93 -3.93
CA MET A 60 -0.52 8.03 -3.79
C MET A 60 -1.23 7.46 -5.02
N PHE A 61 -0.77 7.85 -6.22
CA PHE A 61 -1.36 7.35 -7.46
C PHE A 61 -1.28 5.82 -7.57
N VAL A 62 -0.13 5.22 -7.24
CA VAL A 62 0.03 3.76 -7.21
C VAL A 62 -0.86 3.13 -6.13
N SER A 63 -1.06 3.80 -4.99
CA SER A 63 -1.92 3.33 -3.90
C SER A 63 -3.41 3.31 -4.29
N TYR A 64 -3.86 4.11 -5.25
CA TYR A 64 -5.22 4.03 -5.81
C TYR A 64 -5.50 2.67 -6.46
N PHE A 65 -4.47 2.05 -7.01
CA PHE A 65 -4.57 0.74 -7.63
C PHE A 65 -4.23 -0.40 -6.66
N VAL A 66 -4.18 -0.15 -5.35
CA VAL A 66 -3.81 -1.17 -4.35
C VAL A 66 -4.67 -2.43 -4.45
N TYR A 67 -5.97 -2.30 -4.71
CA TYR A 67 -6.86 -3.46 -4.90
C TYR A 67 -6.56 -4.20 -6.20
N ALA A 68 -6.34 -3.50 -7.31
CA ALA A 68 -6.00 -4.11 -8.58
C ALA A 68 -4.64 -4.84 -8.51
N PHE A 69 -3.62 -4.18 -7.95
CA PHE A 69 -2.30 -4.78 -7.76
C PHE A 69 -2.33 -5.93 -6.77
N GLY A 70 -3.03 -5.78 -5.64
CA GLY A 70 -3.24 -6.84 -4.66
C GLY A 70 -3.88 -8.07 -5.28
N PHE A 71 -4.98 -7.89 -6.01
CA PHE A 71 -5.68 -8.97 -6.69
C PHE A 71 -4.78 -9.70 -7.70
N VAL A 72 -4.15 -8.96 -8.62
CA VAL A 72 -3.27 -9.52 -9.65
C VAL A 72 -2.10 -10.26 -9.00
N THR A 73 -1.38 -9.63 -8.08
CA THR A 73 -0.18 -10.24 -7.47
C THR A 73 -0.50 -11.45 -6.61
N VAL A 74 -1.61 -11.45 -5.86
CA VAL A 74 -2.05 -12.61 -5.08
C VAL A 74 -2.47 -13.75 -6.00
N PHE A 75 -3.27 -13.46 -7.04
CA PHE A 75 -3.76 -14.47 -7.98
C PHE A 75 -2.61 -15.14 -8.75
N PHE A 76 -1.73 -14.35 -9.36
CA PHE A 76 -0.54 -14.88 -10.05
C PHE A 76 0.46 -15.52 -9.08
N GLY A 77 0.60 -14.98 -7.86
CA GLY A 77 1.46 -15.54 -6.82
C GLY A 77 1.03 -16.94 -6.39
N LEU A 78 -0.27 -17.15 -6.17
CA LEU A 78 -0.86 -18.46 -5.88
C LEU A 78 -0.67 -19.45 -7.04
N GLY A 79 -0.93 -19.02 -8.28
CA GLY A 79 -0.72 -19.86 -9.46
C GLY A 79 0.74 -20.31 -9.62
N MET A 80 1.68 -19.39 -9.45
CA MET A 80 3.12 -19.68 -9.51
C MET A 80 3.59 -20.53 -8.32
N LEU A 81 3.02 -20.36 -7.12
CA LEU A 81 3.28 -21.23 -5.97
C LEU A 81 2.87 -22.67 -6.25
N MET A 82 1.68 -22.87 -6.83
CA MET A 82 1.20 -24.20 -7.18
C MET A 82 2.06 -24.87 -8.26
N HIS A 83 2.46 -24.11 -9.29
CA HIS A 83 3.38 -24.59 -10.32
C HIS A 83 4.77 -24.94 -9.76
N THR A 84 5.37 -24.07 -8.95
CA THR A 84 6.71 -24.32 -8.36
C THR A 84 6.70 -25.45 -7.33
N TRP A 85 5.58 -25.66 -6.65
CA TRP A 85 5.39 -26.83 -5.78
C TRP A 85 5.40 -28.13 -6.58
N GLN A 86 4.76 -28.17 -7.75
CA GLN A 86 4.79 -29.33 -8.66
C GLN A 86 6.19 -29.61 -9.23
N VAL A 87 6.93 -28.54 -9.58
CA VAL A 87 8.30 -28.65 -10.13
C VAL A 87 9.35 -28.99 -9.06
N GLY A 88 9.03 -28.84 -7.77
CA GLY A 88 9.91 -29.20 -6.66
C GLY A 88 11.03 -28.19 -6.36
N ASP A 89 11.01 -27.01 -6.99
CA ASP A 89 12.00 -25.94 -6.71
C ASP A 89 11.67 -25.20 -5.40
N ARG A 90 12.25 -25.72 -4.31
CA ARG A 90 12.06 -25.18 -2.95
C ARG A 90 12.66 -23.78 -2.74
N ALA A 91 13.64 -23.37 -3.54
CA ALA A 91 14.26 -22.05 -3.39
C ALA A 91 13.36 -20.96 -3.98
N THR A 92 12.85 -21.21 -5.19
CA THR A 92 11.91 -20.32 -5.87
C THR A 92 10.56 -20.30 -5.17
N PHE A 93 10.07 -21.45 -4.69
CA PHE A 93 8.86 -21.54 -3.88
C PHE A 93 8.92 -20.65 -2.63
N ARG A 94 9.98 -20.74 -1.82
CA ARG A 94 10.11 -19.92 -0.59
C ARG A 94 10.20 -18.42 -0.88
N ARG A 95 10.78 -18.02 -2.02
CA ARG A 95 10.80 -16.61 -2.44
C ARG A 95 9.41 -16.15 -2.86
N LEU A 96 8.72 -16.90 -3.71
CA LEU A 96 7.35 -16.63 -4.12
C LEU A 96 6.38 -16.59 -2.93
N LEU A 97 6.54 -17.50 -1.99
CA LEU A 97 5.71 -17.56 -0.79
C LEU A 97 5.81 -16.27 0.02
N ARG A 98 7.03 -15.78 0.27
CA ARG A 98 7.25 -14.52 1.01
C ARG A 98 6.62 -13.33 0.29
N SER A 99 6.82 -13.23 -1.02
CA SER A 99 6.24 -12.14 -1.82
C SER A 99 4.72 -12.19 -1.86
N THR A 100 4.16 -13.37 -2.08
CA THR A 100 2.70 -13.57 -2.13
C THR A 100 2.09 -13.30 -0.76
N ALA A 101 2.69 -13.80 0.32
CA ALA A 101 2.24 -13.54 1.69
C ALA A 101 2.26 -12.05 2.04
N ALA A 102 3.28 -11.30 1.60
CA ALA A 102 3.33 -9.85 1.81
C ALA A 102 2.20 -9.12 1.07
N TRP A 103 1.91 -9.50 -0.18
CA TRP A 103 0.78 -8.95 -0.93
C TRP A 103 -0.58 -9.35 -0.35
N VAL A 104 -0.72 -10.59 0.14
CA VAL A 104 -1.93 -11.03 0.86
C VAL A 104 -2.11 -10.18 2.12
N ALA A 105 -1.07 -9.97 2.92
CA ALA A 105 -1.15 -9.15 4.13
C ALA A 105 -1.53 -7.69 3.82
N LEU A 106 -0.92 -7.09 2.78
CA LEU A 106 -1.26 -5.74 2.34
C LEU A 106 -2.71 -5.65 1.84
N THR A 107 -3.15 -6.60 1.04
CA THR A 107 -4.51 -6.64 0.50
C THR A 107 -5.53 -6.85 1.62
N ALA A 108 -5.24 -7.75 2.57
CA ALA A 108 -6.08 -7.98 3.73
C ALA A 108 -6.17 -6.71 4.60
N ALA A 109 -5.05 -6.01 4.82
CA ALA A 109 -5.04 -4.74 5.53
C ALA A 109 -5.86 -3.66 4.80
N ALA A 110 -5.76 -3.58 3.47
CA ALA A 110 -6.56 -2.66 2.65
C ALA A 110 -8.06 -2.97 2.74
N LEU A 111 -8.44 -4.24 2.85
CA LEU A 111 -9.84 -4.67 3.00
C LEU A 111 -10.41 -4.47 4.40
N THR A 112 -9.60 -4.11 5.40
CA THR A 112 -10.12 -3.75 6.72
C THR A 112 -10.91 -2.44 6.64
N PRO A 113 -11.84 -2.17 7.57
CA PRO A 113 -12.55 -0.90 7.64
C PRO A 113 -11.58 0.29 7.67
N PHE A 114 -10.46 0.14 8.37
CA PHE A 114 -9.38 1.12 8.42
C PHE A 114 -8.75 1.37 7.03
N GLY A 115 -8.40 0.30 6.32
CA GLY A 115 -7.83 0.39 4.97
C GLY A 115 -8.80 1.00 3.96
N GLY A 116 -10.10 0.69 4.09
CA GLY A 116 -11.17 1.29 3.30
C GLY A 116 -11.27 2.79 3.52
N THR A 117 -11.31 3.25 4.77
CA THR A 117 -11.37 4.69 5.08
C THR A 117 -10.11 5.43 4.67
N LEU A 118 -8.93 4.81 4.83
CA LEU A 118 -7.66 5.38 4.36
C LEU A 118 -7.65 5.52 2.83
N HIS A 119 -8.14 4.49 2.12
CA HIS A 119 -8.19 4.48 0.67
C HIS A 119 -9.21 5.47 0.11
N SER A 120 -10.38 5.60 0.74
CA SER A 120 -11.37 6.62 0.34
C SER A 120 -10.83 8.02 0.58
N TRP A 121 -10.20 8.27 1.74
CA TRP A 121 -9.58 9.56 2.02
C TRP A 121 -8.49 9.90 1.02
N LEU A 122 -7.64 8.94 0.63
CA LEU A 122 -6.61 9.15 -0.38
C LEU A 122 -7.18 9.51 -1.76
N LEU A 123 -8.38 9.04 -2.10
CA LEU A 123 -9.04 9.28 -3.38
C LEU A 123 -9.77 10.63 -3.46
N ASP A 124 -10.16 11.21 -2.33
CA ASP A 124 -10.71 12.57 -2.26
C ASP A 124 -9.62 13.61 -2.62
#